data_AF-A0A2N9M448-F1
#
_entry.id   AF-A0A2N9M448-F1
#
_cell.length_a   1.000
_cell.length_b   1.000
_cell.length_c   1.000
_cell.angle_alpha   90.00
_cell.angle_beta   90.00
_cell.angle_gamma   90.00
#
_symmetry.space_group_name_H-M   'P 1'
#
loop_
_entity.id
_entity.type
_entity.pdbx_description
1 polymer ?
#
loop_
_entity_poly.entity_id
_entity_poly.type
_entity_poly.pdbx_seq_one_letter_code
_entity_poly.pdbx_strand_id
1 'polypeptide(L)'
;MRKLHSDLLVCSVFTDDERNRFWLEMQYDWLARTVGVFDHAVYLNRAKETLFRDSRIIGRADLPRNGTHILGLRAIAAYCETTAYKYYLVLDSDCFPISPNWLHILLRSMRKSGKRFAAPARTENLDVFPHPSAVFTTDARCLTFGTRKSSSLLGTKVRDVICTAPRSSWFPLLKSNRVSVHPVLSTVYYGIFYHHGCGSREFGTRAITAGYYDHLLGGFPSDRELMEELRRDPDSYIARLIEPRP
;
A
#
# COMPACT_ATOMS: atom_id res chain seq x y z
N MET A 1 23.47 -15.93 18.85
CA MET A 1 22.91 -14.56 18.84
C MET A 1 21.39 -14.66 18.90
N ARG A 2 20.72 -14.10 19.92
CA ARG A 2 19.26 -13.98 19.93
C ARG A 2 18.88 -12.91 18.89
N LYS A 3 18.02 -13.22 17.92
CA LYS A 3 17.41 -12.22 17.04
C LYS A 3 16.72 -11.18 17.95
N LEU A 4 17.06 -9.90 17.80
CA LEU A 4 16.25 -8.82 18.37
C LEU A 4 14.85 -8.98 17.81
N HIS A 5 13.86 -9.15 18.69
CA HIS A 5 12.46 -9.23 18.28
C HIS A 5 11.99 -7.86 17.80
N SER A 6 11.36 -7.81 16.63
CA SER A 6 10.71 -6.59 16.14
C SER A 6 9.36 -6.38 16.81
N ASP A 7 9.01 -5.12 17.12
CA ASP A 7 7.66 -4.71 17.52
C ASP A 7 6.69 -4.63 16.32
N LEU A 8 7.22 -4.50 15.09
CA LEU A 8 6.47 -4.33 13.84
C LEU A 8 6.53 -5.59 12.98
N LEU A 9 5.35 -6.08 12.59
CA LEU A 9 5.18 -7.05 11.51
C LEU A 9 4.67 -6.32 10.26
N VAL A 10 5.42 -6.44 9.16
CA VAL A 10 5.03 -5.98 7.83
C VAL A 10 4.55 -7.17 7.00
N CYS A 11 3.41 -7.02 6.34
CA CYS A 11 2.79 -8.06 5.54
C CYS A 11 2.47 -7.57 4.12
N SER A 12 2.72 -8.40 3.12
CA SER A 12 2.40 -8.06 1.72
C SER A 12 1.90 -9.25 0.91
N VAL A 13 1.10 -8.96 -0.13
CA VAL A 13 0.67 -9.93 -1.13
C VAL A 13 1.45 -9.69 -2.41
N PHE A 14 2.14 -10.70 -2.90
CA PHE A 14 2.84 -10.64 -4.20
C PHE A 14 2.16 -11.57 -5.20
N THR A 15 1.97 -11.08 -6.43
CA THR A 15 1.45 -11.89 -7.54
C THR A 15 2.53 -12.11 -8.60
N ASP A 16 2.40 -13.09 -9.50
CA ASP A 16 3.38 -13.33 -10.57
C ASP A 16 3.57 -12.11 -11.47
N ASP A 17 4.63 -11.32 -11.25
CA ASP A 17 5.01 -10.14 -12.00
C ASP A 17 6.54 -10.01 -12.00
N GLU A 18 7.12 -9.60 -13.13
CA GLU A 18 8.57 -9.45 -13.29
C GLU A 18 9.14 -8.31 -12.44
N ARG A 19 8.31 -7.33 -12.07
CA ARG A 19 8.70 -6.17 -11.27
C ARG A 19 8.81 -6.48 -9.78
N ASN A 20 8.40 -7.68 -9.33
CA ASN A 20 8.41 -8.07 -7.92
C ASN A 20 9.76 -7.89 -7.25
N ARG A 21 10.87 -8.21 -7.95
CA ARG A 21 12.21 -8.03 -7.40
C ARG A 21 12.44 -6.56 -7.02
N PHE A 22 12.22 -5.66 -7.98
CA PHE A 22 12.38 -4.23 -7.79
C PHE A 22 11.50 -3.72 -6.65
N TRP A 23 10.23 -4.11 -6.64
CA TRP A 23 9.28 -3.68 -5.61
C TRP A 23 9.65 -4.17 -4.21
N LEU A 24 10.07 -5.43 -4.10
CA LEU A 24 10.53 -6.00 -2.84
C LEU A 24 11.79 -5.26 -2.34
N GLU A 25 12.77 -5.03 -3.20
CA GLU A 25 14.00 -4.30 -2.87
C GLU A 25 13.70 -2.88 -2.39
N MET A 26 12.84 -2.15 -3.11
CA MET A 26 12.37 -0.83 -2.70
C MET A 26 11.67 -0.86 -1.33
N GLN A 27 10.76 -1.80 -1.13
CA GLN A 27 10.02 -1.89 0.12
C GLN A 27 10.95 -2.19 1.31
N TYR A 28 11.90 -3.12 1.15
CA TYR A 28 12.88 -3.44 2.18
C TYR A 28 13.80 -2.25 2.50
N ASP A 29 14.34 -1.58 1.48
CA ASP A 29 15.25 -0.45 1.65
C ASP A 29 14.57 0.68 2.42
N TRP A 30 13.38 1.08 2.01
CA TRP A 30 12.62 2.13 2.69
C TRP A 30 12.16 1.74 4.10
N LEU A 31 11.77 0.49 4.34
CA LEU A 31 11.47 0.01 5.69
C LEU A 31 12.70 0.02 6.60
N ALA A 32 13.85 -0.43 6.10
CA ALA A 32 15.11 -0.40 6.85
C ALA A 32 15.51 1.04 7.21
N ARG A 33 15.34 1.99 6.28
CA ARG A 33 15.63 3.42 6.50
C ARG A 33 14.66 4.09 7.48
N THR A 34 13.38 3.75 7.45
CA THR A 34 12.33 4.49 8.19
C THR A 34 11.88 3.83 9.50
N VAL A 35 12.14 2.53 9.69
CA VAL A 35 11.78 1.78 10.89
C VAL A 35 13.00 1.13 11.55
N GLY A 36 14.00 0.77 10.75
CA GLY A 36 15.14 -0.02 11.22
C GLY A 36 14.81 -1.51 11.24
N VAL A 37 14.34 -2.01 12.39
CA VAL A 37 14.09 -3.45 12.60
C VAL A 37 12.61 -3.77 12.40
N PHE A 38 12.32 -4.73 11.52
CA PHE A 38 10.98 -5.23 11.25
C PHE A 38 11.02 -6.74 10.95
N ASP A 39 9.91 -7.44 11.21
CA ASP A 39 9.68 -8.77 10.67
C ASP A 39 8.79 -8.65 9.43
N HIS A 40 9.04 -9.49 8.42
CA HIS A 40 8.31 -9.46 7.15
C HIS A 40 7.64 -10.79 6.84
N ALA A 41 6.37 -10.76 6.44
CA ALA A 41 5.59 -11.91 6.04
C ALA A 41 4.91 -11.69 4.69
N VAL A 42 4.89 -12.70 3.84
CA VAL A 42 4.33 -12.60 2.49
C VAL A 42 3.37 -13.72 2.18
N TYR A 43 2.30 -13.37 1.47
CA TYR A 43 1.45 -14.31 0.76
C TYR A 43 1.79 -14.28 -0.73
N LEU A 44 2.04 -15.45 -1.31
CA LEU A 44 2.48 -15.56 -2.70
C LEU A 44 1.36 -16.12 -3.57
N ASN A 45 0.90 -15.36 -4.57
CA ASN A 45 0.05 -15.89 -5.63
C ASN A 45 0.86 -16.02 -6.92
N ARG A 46 1.39 -17.21 -7.20
CA ARG A 46 2.27 -17.49 -8.36
C ARG A 46 3.60 -16.71 -8.38
N ALA A 47 3.89 -15.89 -7.38
CA ALA A 47 5.16 -15.19 -7.27
C ALA A 47 6.32 -16.16 -6.96
N LYS A 48 7.51 -15.88 -7.50
CA LYS A 48 8.71 -16.71 -7.33
C LYS A 48 9.21 -16.66 -5.88
N GLU A 49 9.04 -17.77 -5.16
CA GLU A 49 9.46 -17.93 -3.76
C GLU A 49 10.93 -17.58 -3.51
N THR A 50 11.81 -17.85 -4.48
CA THR A 50 13.25 -17.59 -4.39
C THR A 50 13.62 -16.11 -4.21
N LEU A 51 12.68 -15.18 -4.44
CA LEU A 51 12.84 -13.74 -4.17
C LEU A 51 12.66 -13.39 -2.69
N PHE A 52 11.95 -14.21 -1.90
CA PHE A 52 11.46 -13.85 -0.57
C PHE A 52 12.23 -14.52 0.57
N ARG A 53 13.55 -14.70 0.41
CA ARG A 53 14.40 -15.48 1.35
C ARG A 53 14.39 -14.94 2.78
N ASP A 54 14.29 -13.62 2.91
CA ASP A 54 14.28 -12.93 4.20
C ASP A 54 12.86 -12.73 4.77
N SER A 55 11.83 -13.24 4.06
CA SER A 55 10.42 -13.10 4.44
C SER A 55 9.85 -14.43 4.90
N ARG A 56 8.94 -14.39 5.87
CA ARG A 56 8.12 -15.56 6.21
C ARG A 56 7.03 -15.76 5.18
N ILE A 57 6.99 -16.92 4.54
CA ILE A 57 5.92 -17.25 3.61
C ILE A 57 4.75 -17.84 4.40
N ILE A 58 3.64 -17.10 4.46
CA ILE A 58 2.47 -17.46 5.28
C ILE A 58 1.37 -18.17 4.50
N GLY A 59 1.47 -18.20 3.17
CA GLY A 59 0.51 -18.87 2.32
C GLY A 59 0.87 -18.76 0.84
N ARG A 60 0.26 -19.65 0.05
CA ARG A 60 0.46 -19.73 -1.40
C ARG A 60 -0.88 -19.92 -2.10
N ALA A 61 -0.98 -19.37 -3.30
CA ALA A 61 -2.02 -19.68 -4.27
C ALA A 61 -1.40 -19.83 -5.67
N ASP A 62 -2.05 -20.64 -6.50
CA ASP A 62 -1.77 -20.75 -7.93
C ASP A 62 -3.04 -20.40 -8.71
N LEU A 63 -3.45 -19.13 -8.61
CA LEU A 63 -4.70 -18.65 -9.17
C LEU A 63 -4.43 -17.49 -10.16
N PRO A 64 -5.26 -17.34 -11.21
CA PRO A 64 -5.18 -16.18 -12.10
C PRO A 64 -5.23 -14.86 -11.32
N ARG A 65 -4.58 -13.80 -11.81
CA ARG A 65 -4.44 -12.53 -11.07
C ARG A 65 -5.78 -11.92 -10.59
N ASN A 66 -6.89 -12.21 -11.29
CA ASN A 66 -8.21 -11.66 -10.96
C ASN A 66 -8.78 -12.30 -9.69
N GLY A 67 -8.90 -11.51 -8.61
CA GLY A 67 -9.57 -11.91 -7.37
C GLY A 67 -8.69 -12.63 -6.33
N THR A 68 -7.40 -12.78 -6.57
CA THR A 68 -6.49 -13.47 -5.62
C THR A 68 -5.93 -12.58 -4.54
N HIS A 69 -5.86 -11.27 -4.82
CA HIS A 69 -5.37 -10.29 -3.86
C HIS A 69 -6.16 -10.33 -2.53
N ILE A 70 -7.49 -10.47 -2.60
CA ILE A 70 -8.34 -10.59 -1.40
C ILE A 70 -8.08 -11.88 -0.61
N LEU A 71 -7.73 -13.00 -1.28
CA LEU A 71 -7.37 -14.24 -0.58
C LEU A 71 -6.07 -14.06 0.22
N GLY A 72 -5.08 -13.41 -0.40
CA GLY A 72 -3.82 -13.09 0.28
C GLY A 72 -4.02 -12.15 1.46
N LEU A 73 -4.83 -11.10 1.30
CA LEU A 73 -5.14 -10.17 2.40
C LEU A 73 -5.87 -10.85 3.56
N ARG A 74 -6.80 -11.78 3.27
CA ARG A 74 -7.47 -12.58 4.31
C ARG A 74 -6.52 -13.53 5.03
N ALA A 75 -5.59 -14.14 4.30
CA ALA A 75 -4.55 -14.97 4.91
C ALA A 75 -3.61 -14.14 5.80
N ILE A 76 -3.24 -12.92 5.36
CA ILE A 76 -2.49 -11.96 6.18
C ILE A 76 -3.25 -11.62 7.46
N ALA A 77 -4.53 -11.26 7.36
CA ALA A 77 -5.36 -10.96 8.53
C ALA A 77 -5.39 -12.10 9.54
N ALA A 78 -5.69 -13.33 9.07
CA ALA A 78 -5.71 -14.52 9.91
C ALA A 78 -4.34 -14.79 10.56
N TYR A 79 -3.24 -14.64 9.80
CA TYR A 79 -1.90 -14.80 10.32
C TYR A 79 -1.57 -13.77 11.41
N CYS A 80 -1.88 -12.49 11.20
CA CYS A 80 -1.65 -11.43 12.18
C CYS A 80 -2.36 -11.72 13.52
N GLU A 81 -3.58 -12.25 13.50
CA GLU A 81 -4.31 -12.64 14.72
C GLU A 81 -3.66 -13.78 15.51
N THR A 82 -2.82 -14.61 14.87
CA THR A 82 -2.06 -15.68 15.53
C THR A 82 -0.70 -15.23 16.09
N THR A 83 -0.36 -13.96 15.92
CA THR A 83 0.94 -13.39 16.33
C THR A 83 0.77 -12.33 17.42
N ALA A 84 1.87 -12.02 18.11
CA ALA A 84 1.88 -11.09 19.24
C ALA A 84 2.77 -9.86 18.97
N TYR A 85 2.62 -9.24 17.78
CA TYR A 85 3.29 -7.97 17.49
C TYR A 85 2.51 -6.80 18.06
N LYS A 86 3.24 -5.73 18.38
CA LYS A 86 2.66 -4.47 18.86
C LYS A 86 2.05 -3.66 17.71
N TYR A 87 2.65 -3.77 16.53
CA TYR A 87 2.27 -3.04 15.34
C TYR A 87 2.15 -3.97 14.14
N TYR A 88 1.14 -3.70 13.32
CA TYR A 88 0.91 -4.40 12.06
C TYR A 88 0.82 -3.40 10.93
N LEU A 89 1.55 -3.67 9.85
CA LEU A 89 1.52 -2.88 8.63
C LEU A 89 1.30 -3.81 7.44
N VAL A 90 0.18 -3.66 6.74
CA VAL A 90 -0.08 -4.36 5.47
C VAL A 90 0.23 -3.40 4.34
N LEU A 91 1.02 -3.84 3.36
CA LEU A 91 1.39 -3.04 2.18
C LEU A 91 1.06 -3.80 0.89
N ASP A 92 0.55 -3.09 -0.12
CA ASP A 92 0.66 -3.54 -1.51
C ASP A 92 2.13 -3.67 -1.90
N SER A 93 2.43 -4.49 -2.91
CA SER A 93 3.82 -4.76 -3.32
C SER A 93 4.58 -3.50 -3.71
N ASP A 94 3.89 -2.51 -4.30
CA ASP A 94 4.42 -1.22 -4.75
C ASP A 94 4.17 -0.06 -3.78
N CYS A 95 4.05 -0.38 -2.49
CA CYS A 95 3.83 0.59 -1.43
C CYS A 95 4.88 0.46 -0.32
N PHE A 96 5.40 1.59 0.15
CA PHE A 96 6.39 1.65 1.22
C PHE A 96 6.38 2.99 1.98
N PRO A 97 6.77 3.00 3.27
CA PRO A 97 6.89 4.23 4.05
C PRO A 97 8.09 5.06 3.60
N ILE A 98 7.90 6.37 3.44
CA ILE A 98 8.94 7.30 2.99
C ILE A 98 9.35 8.33 4.05
N SER A 99 8.59 8.45 5.14
CA SER A 99 8.92 9.37 6.23
C SER A 99 9.58 8.63 7.39
N PRO A 100 10.74 9.07 7.90
CA PRO A 100 11.44 8.39 9.00
C PRO A 100 10.65 8.37 10.32
N ASN A 101 9.64 9.24 10.47
CA ASN A 101 8.82 9.34 11.68
C ASN A 101 7.36 8.89 11.45
N TRP A 102 7.08 8.14 10.37
CA TRP A 102 5.71 7.78 9.98
C TRP A 102 4.94 7.08 11.11
N LEU A 103 5.59 6.17 11.85
CA LEU A 103 4.95 5.39 12.91
C LEU A 103 4.49 6.31 14.06
N HIS A 104 5.36 7.22 14.49
CA HIS A 104 5.02 8.20 15.52
C HIS A 104 3.88 9.12 15.06
N ILE A 105 3.95 9.62 13.83
CA ILE A 105 2.93 10.49 13.22
C ILE A 105 1.56 9.77 13.24
N LEU A 106 1.50 8.53 12.76
CA LEU A 106 0.26 7.75 12.74
C LEU A 106 -0.28 7.47 14.14
N LEU A 107 0.56 6.98 15.06
CA LEU A 107 0.14 6.69 16.43
C LEU A 107 -0.41 7.92 17.14
N ARG A 108 0.21 9.10 16.92
CA ARG A 108 -0.27 10.37 17.48
C ARG A 108 -1.62 10.76 16.86
N SER A 109 -1.72 10.74 15.53
CA SER A 109 -2.93 11.16 14.81
C SER A 109 -4.12 10.24 15.08
N MET A 110 -3.92 8.92 15.08
CA MET A 110 -4.94 7.93 15.38
C MET A 110 -5.44 8.07 16.82
N ARG A 111 -4.54 8.21 17.79
CA ARG A 111 -4.90 8.42 19.21
C ARG A 111 -5.71 9.70 19.40
N LYS A 112 -5.25 10.81 18.82
CA LYS A 112 -5.94 12.11 18.90
C LYS A 112 -7.36 12.06 18.34
N SER A 113 -7.58 11.23 17.31
CA SER A 113 -8.87 11.11 16.61
C SER A 113 -9.71 9.91 17.04
N GLY A 114 -9.26 9.14 18.05
CA GLY A 114 -9.95 7.94 18.52
C GLY A 114 -10.07 6.82 17.48
N LYS A 115 -9.12 6.75 16.52
CA LYS A 115 -9.12 5.76 15.43
C LYS A 115 -8.24 4.57 15.78
N ARG A 116 -8.61 3.40 15.24
CA ARG A 116 -7.96 2.11 15.54
C ARG A 116 -7.10 1.58 14.39
N PHE A 117 -7.35 2.05 13.18
CA PHE A 117 -6.49 1.76 12.04
C PHE A 117 -6.40 2.95 11.09
N ALA A 118 -5.34 2.99 10.30
CA ALA A 118 -5.14 3.96 9.24
C ALA A 118 -5.05 3.26 7.88
N ALA A 119 -5.64 3.85 6.85
CA ALA A 119 -5.55 3.36 5.47
C ALA A 119 -5.82 4.48 4.45
N PRO A 120 -5.24 4.42 3.23
CA PRO A 120 -5.52 5.37 2.17
C PRO A 120 -7.00 5.50 1.83
N ALA A 121 -7.43 6.74 1.64
CA ALA A 121 -8.65 7.05 0.89
C ALA A 121 -8.21 7.58 -0.47
N ARG A 122 -8.34 6.75 -1.51
CA ARG A 122 -7.88 7.08 -2.86
C ARG A 122 -8.90 7.95 -3.60
N THR A 123 -9.18 9.14 -3.07
CA THR A 123 -10.16 10.06 -3.67
C THR A 123 -9.76 10.48 -5.09
N GLU A 124 -8.46 10.51 -5.39
CA GLU A 124 -7.92 10.67 -6.75
C GLU A 124 -8.32 9.53 -7.69
N ASN A 125 -8.63 8.35 -7.16
CA ASN A 125 -9.18 7.23 -7.91
C ASN A 125 -10.71 7.11 -7.75
N LEU A 126 -11.39 8.14 -7.22
CA LEU A 126 -12.82 8.16 -6.93
C LEU A 126 -13.26 7.19 -5.81
N ASP A 127 -12.31 6.70 -5.00
CA ASP A 127 -12.57 5.86 -3.83
C ASP A 127 -13.01 6.70 -2.62
N VAL A 128 -13.98 6.18 -1.87
CA VAL A 128 -14.44 6.77 -0.60
C VAL A 128 -14.29 5.81 0.59
N PHE A 129 -13.58 4.69 0.39
CA PHE A 129 -13.42 3.61 1.36
C PHE A 129 -11.93 3.35 1.68
N PRO A 130 -11.61 2.66 2.79
CA PRO A 130 -10.24 2.34 3.15
C PRO A 130 -9.63 1.32 2.17
N HIS A 131 -8.73 1.79 1.33
CA HIS A 131 -8.01 0.98 0.36
C HIS A 131 -6.90 0.15 1.05
N PRO A 132 -6.69 -1.13 0.67
CA PRO A 132 -5.75 -2.00 1.36
C PRO A 132 -4.26 -1.74 1.05
N SER A 133 -3.94 -0.76 0.20
CA SER A 133 -2.56 -0.52 -0.26
C SER A 133 -1.57 -0.17 0.84
N ALA A 134 -2.04 0.44 1.91
CA ALA A 134 -1.28 0.59 3.15
C ALA A 134 -2.25 0.55 4.34
N VAL A 135 -2.21 -0.47 5.18
CA VAL A 135 -3.07 -0.55 6.38
C VAL A 135 -2.22 -0.69 7.61
N PHE A 136 -2.31 0.29 8.51
CA PHE A 136 -1.60 0.27 9.79
C PHE A 136 -2.56 0.13 10.96
N THR A 137 -2.22 -0.70 11.94
CA THR A 137 -2.96 -0.82 13.20
C THR A 137 -2.09 -1.32 14.36
N THR A 138 -2.53 -1.05 15.58
CA THR A 138 -1.99 -1.63 16.82
C THR A 138 -2.80 -2.84 17.30
N ASP A 139 -3.82 -3.26 16.54
CA ASP A 139 -4.74 -4.35 16.91
C ASP A 139 -5.06 -5.18 15.67
N ALA A 140 -4.53 -6.40 15.61
CA ALA A 140 -4.70 -7.30 14.46
C ALA A 140 -6.19 -7.50 14.07
N ARG A 141 -7.13 -7.41 15.02
CA ARG A 141 -8.57 -7.53 14.78
C ARG A 141 -9.14 -6.41 13.90
N CYS A 142 -8.40 -5.32 13.70
CA CYS A 142 -8.77 -4.28 12.74
C CYS A 142 -8.39 -4.62 11.29
N LEU A 143 -7.55 -5.63 11.07
CA LEU A 143 -7.20 -6.14 9.75
C LEU A 143 -8.30 -7.07 9.26
N THR A 144 -9.39 -6.50 8.73
CA THR A 144 -10.46 -7.28 8.11
C THR A 144 -10.57 -6.89 6.65
N PHE A 145 -10.57 -7.86 5.75
CA PHE A 145 -10.58 -7.59 4.31
C PHE A 145 -11.72 -8.34 3.62
N GLY A 146 -12.37 -7.65 2.69
CA GLY A 146 -13.49 -8.21 1.95
C GLY A 146 -13.82 -7.38 0.71
N THR A 147 -14.75 -7.91 -0.09
CA THR A 147 -15.33 -7.15 -1.19
C THR A 147 -16.60 -6.46 -0.73
N ARG A 148 -16.72 -5.15 -0.98
CA ARG A 148 -17.95 -4.42 -0.63
C ARG A 148 -18.48 -3.66 -1.84
N LYS A 149 -19.81 -3.65 -1.98
CA LYS A 149 -20.47 -2.72 -2.90
C LYS A 149 -20.46 -1.32 -2.27
N SER A 150 -19.93 -0.35 -2.99
CA SER A 150 -19.91 1.06 -2.60
C SER A 150 -20.32 1.94 -3.78
N SER A 151 -20.44 3.23 -3.53
CA SER A 151 -20.58 4.23 -4.59
C SER A 151 -19.28 5.01 -4.68
N SER A 152 -18.76 5.17 -5.89
CA SER A 152 -17.64 6.09 -6.14
C SER A 152 -18.07 7.54 -5.91
N LEU A 153 -17.11 8.47 -5.95
CA LEU A 153 -17.40 9.92 -5.90
C LEU A 153 -18.32 10.40 -7.03
N LEU A 154 -18.40 9.68 -8.16
CA LEU A 154 -19.31 9.99 -9.27
C LEU A 154 -20.69 9.32 -9.12
N GLY A 155 -20.97 8.67 -7.99
CA GLY A 155 -22.23 7.96 -7.75
C GLY A 155 -22.33 6.58 -8.41
N THR A 156 -21.35 6.19 -9.25
CA THR A 156 -21.31 4.86 -9.89
C THR A 156 -21.12 3.77 -8.84
N LYS A 157 -21.94 2.71 -8.91
CA LYS A 157 -21.79 1.52 -8.05
C LYS A 157 -20.52 0.74 -8.41
N VAL A 158 -19.70 0.47 -7.41
CA VAL A 158 -18.43 -0.25 -7.55
C VAL A 158 -18.40 -1.43 -6.58
N ARG A 159 -17.72 -2.51 -6.97
CA ARG A 159 -17.37 -3.62 -6.08
C ARG A 159 -15.86 -3.67 -6.03
N ASP A 160 -15.29 -3.49 -4.84
CA ASP A 160 -13.85 -3.46 -4.67
C ASP A 160 -13.39 -4.18 -3.41
N VAL A 161 -12.10 -4.51 -3.37
CA VAL A 161 -11.40 -5.04 -2.20
C VAL A 161 -11.11 -3.88 -1.25
N ILE A 162 -11.59 -4.01 0.00
CA ILE A 162 -11.48 -2.96 1.01
C ILE A 162 -11.05 -3.54 2.35
N CYS A 163 -10.55 -2.67 3.23
CA CYS A 163 -10.59 -2.94 4.66
C CYS A 163 -12.05 -2.81 5.17
N THR A 164 -12.61 -3.88 5.70
CA THR A 164 -14.03 -3.96 6.11
C THR A 164 -14.28 -3.49 7.54
N ALA A 165 -13.23 -3.10 8.28
CA ALA A 165 -13.37 -2.62 9.64
C ALA A 165 -14.30 -1.39 9.71
N PRO A 166 -14.99 -1.15 10.85
CA PRO A 166 -15.97 -0.08 10.95
C PRO A 166 -15.39 1.29 10.55
N ARG A 167 -16.09 2.02 9.68
CA ARG A 167 -15.65 3.34 9.18
C ARG A 167 -15.38 4.34 10.31
N SER A 168 -16.11 4.25 11.42
CA SER A 168 -15.91 5.08 12.61
C SER A 168 -14.51 4.90 13.23
N SER A 169 -13.88 3.74 13.03
CA SER A 169 -12.55 3.41 13.54
C SER A 169 -11.40 3.70 12.56
N TRP A 170 -11.72 4.16 11.34
CA TRP A 170 -10.75 4.44 10.28
C TRP A 170 -10.20 5.86 10.36
N PHE A 171 -8.88 5.98 10.30
CA PHE A 171 -8.15 7.21 10.02
C PHE A 171 -7.77 7.27 8.52
N PRO A 172 -8.42 8.13 7.71
CA PRO A 172 -8.15 8.20 6.27
C PRO A 172 -6.81 8.89 5.99
N LEU A 173 -5.97 8.22 5.20
CA LEU A 173 -4.73 8.79 4.67
C LEU A 173 -5.01 9.39 3.29
N LEU A 174 -5.09 10.71 3.21
CA LEU A 174 -5.39 11.42 1.95
C LEU A 174 -4.12 11.63 1.12
N LYS A 175 -4.28 11.73 -0.21
CA LYS A 175 -3.22 12.16 -1.12
C LYS A 175 -2.65 13.50 -0.67
N SER A 176 -1.33 13.61 -0.71
CA SER A 176 -0.55 14.69 -0.09
C SER A 176 0.70 15.07 -0.88
N ASN A 177 0.81 14.62 -2.14
CA ASN A 177 1.84 15.07 -3.05
C ASN A 177 1.89 16.60 -3.07
N ARG A 178 3.10 17.16 -2.91
CA ARG A 178 3.34 18.58 -3.19
C ARG A 178 3.48 18.82 -4.68
N VAL A 179 4.10 17.88 -5.40
CA VAL A 179 4.13 17.84 -6.86
C VAL A 179 3.45 16.56 -7.34
N SER A 180 2.34 16.71 -8.06
CA SER A 180 1.64 15.59 -8.67
C SER A 180 2.23 15.30 -10.05
N VAL A 181 3.00 14.22 -10.16
CA VAL A 181 3.58 13.75 -11.44
C VAL A 181 2.61 12.92 -12.28
N HIS A 182 1.49 12.53 -11.68
CA HIS A 182 0.38 11.85 -12.34
C HIS A 182 -0.90 12.04 -11.47
N PRO A 183 -2.12 12.10 -12.05
CA PRO A 183 -3.35 12.28 -11.26
C PRO A 183 -3.59 11.15 -10.26
N VAL A 184 -3.39 9.88 -10.68
CA VAL A 184 -3.60 8.69 -9.82
C VAL A 184 -2.30 7.99 -9.35
N LEU A 185 -1.34 7.76 -10.24
CA LEU A 185 -0.08 7.09 -9.93
C LEU A 185 0.89 7.92 -9.09
N SER A 186 1.88 7.24 -8.52
CA SER A 186 2.95 7.83 -7.71
C SER A 186 2.42 8.77 -6.64
N THR A 187 1.45 8.27 -5.88
CA THR A 187 0.76 9.04 -4.87
C THR A 187 1.45 8.87 -3.52
N VAL A 188 1.62 10.00 -2.81
CA VAL A 188 2.03 10.02 -1.42
C VAL A 188 0.80 10.24 -0.55
N TYR A 189 0.52 9.32 0.36
CA TYR A 189 -0.56 9.45 1.33
C TYR A 189 -0.04 9.98 2.66
N TYR A 190 -0.68 11.05 3.14
CA TYR A 190 -0.43 11.68 4.44
C TYR A 190 1.04 12.05 4.73
N GLY A 191 1.83 12.29 3.68
CA GLY A 191 3.27 12.59 3.73
C GLY A 191 4.13 11.41 4.21
N ILE A 192 3.58 10.19 4.28
CA ILE A 192 4.23 9.07 4.96
C ILE A 192 4.36 7.81 4.12
N PHE A 193 3.44 7.51 3.21
CA PHE A 193 3.49 6.31 2.37
C PHE A 193 3.51 6.70 0.90
N TYR A 194 4.48 6.20 0.16
CA TYR A 194 4.44 6.18 -1.29
C TYR A 194 3.65 4.96 -1.76
N HIS A 195 2.84 5.13 -2.80
CA HIS A 195 2.14 4.07 -3.49
C HIS A 195 2.16 4.34 -4.99
N HIS A 196 2.71 3.39 -5.76
CA HIS A 196 2.82 3.55 -7.20
C HIS A 196 1.44 3.46 -7.89
N GLY A 197 0.65 2.41 -7.61
CA GLY A 197 -0.75 2.26 -8.03
C GLY A 197 -1.05 1.11 -9.00
N CYS A 198 -0.01 0.40 -9.46
CA CYS A 198 -0.07 -0.68 -10.46
C CYS A 198 1.13 -1.64 -10.37
N GLY A 199 1.61 -1.92 -9.16
CA GLY A 199 2.82 -2.71 -8.93
C GLY A 199 2.90 -4.07 -9.62
N SER A 200 1.80 -4.81 -9.62
CA SER A 200 1.73 -6.18 -10.15
C SER A 200 0.69 -6.37 -11.27
N ARG A 201 0.29 -5.27 -11.91
CA ARG A 201 -0.72 -5.25 -12.98
C ARG A 201 -0.45 -4.13 -13.97
N GLU A 202 -1.08 -4.20 -15.13
CA GLU A 202 -1.09 -3.08 -16.06
C GLU A 202 -1.85 -1.89 -15.45
N PHE A 203 -1.46 -0.69 -15.88
CA PHE A 203 -2.12 0.53 -15.44
C PHE A 203 -3.58 0.55 -15.93
N GLY A 204 -4.48 0.50 -14.95
CA GLY A 204 -5.90 0.69 -15.15
C GLY A 204 -6.50 1.08 -13.81
N THR A 205 -7.05 2.28 -13.73
CA THR A 205 -7.66 2.75 -12.48
C THR A 205 -9.05 3.28 -12.79
N ARG A 206 -9.88 3.34 -11.76
CA ARG A 206 -11.30 3.67 -11.94
C ARG A 206 -11.49 5.07 -12.52
N ALA A 207 -10.70 6.04 -12.07
CA ALA A 207 -10.78 7.39 -12.59
C ALA A 207 -10.46 7.45 -14.09
N ILE A 208 -9.51 6.64 -14.56
CA ILE A 208 -9.13 6.53 -15.97
C ILE A 208 -10.23 5.83 -16.77
N THR A 209 -10.73 4.68 -16.29
CA THR A 209 -11.82 3.96 -16.96
C THR A 209 -13.11 4.78 -17.04
N ALA A 210 -13.34 5.70 -16.09
CA ALA A 210 -14.47 6.61 -16.10
C ALA A 210 -14.27 7.86 -16.97
N GLY A 211 -13.10 8.03 -17.61
CA GLY A 211 -12.77 9.22 -18.41
C GLY A 211 -12.56 10.49 -17.59
N TYR A 212 -12.45 10.39 -16.26
CA TYR A 212 -12.47 11.55 -15.37
C TYR A 212 -11.28 12.49 -15.60
N TYR A 213 -10.14 11.94 -16.02
CA TYR A 213 -8.90 12.68 -16.27
C TYR A 213 -8.54 12.82 -17.77
N ASP A 214 -9.43 12.47 -18.70
CA ASP A 214 -9.10 12.45 -20.14
C ASP A 214 -8.55 13.78 -20.65
N HIS A 215 -9.09 14.89 -20.13
CA HIS A 215 -8.64 16.25 -20.44
C HIS A 215 -7.23 16.60 -19.93
N LEU A 216 -6.63 15.76 -19.07
CA LEU A 216 -5.29 15.98 -18.50
C LEU A 216 -4.26 14.92 -18.90
N LEU A 217 -4.69 13.69 -19.21
CA LEU A 217 -3.78 12.55 -19.33
C LEU A 217 -2.71 12.72 -20.43
N GLY A 218 -3.02 13.46 -21.49
CA GLY A 218 -2.04 13.75 -22.55
C GLY A 218 -0.81 14.55 -22.09
N GLY A 219 -0.87 15.19 -20.92
CA GLY A 219 0.24 15.95 -20.34
C GLY A 219 1.01 15.21 -19.23
N PHE A 220 0.67 13.95 -18.93
CA PHE A 220 1.29 13.17 -17.86
C PHE A 220 2.10 11.99 -18.41
N PRO A 221 3.23 11.63 -17.76
CA PRO A 221 4.00 10.46 -18.13
C PRO A 221 3.19 9.17 -17.92
N SER A 222 3.46 8.17 -18.74
CA SER A 222 2.96 6.81 -18.60
C SER A 222 3.50 6.11 -17.34
N ASP A 223 2.83 5.04 -16.90
CA ASP A 223 3.33 4.13 -15.84
C ASP A 223 4.79 3.71 -16.10
N ARG A 224 5.10 3.36 -17.35
CA ARG A 224 6.45 2.95 -17.73
C ARG A 224 7.48 4.06 -17.52
N GLU A 225 7.21 5.28 -17.96
CA GLU A 225 8.12 6.41 -17.79
C GLU A 225 8.30 6.75 -16.30
N LEU A 226 7.21 6.73 -15.52
CA LEU A 226 7.28 6.94 -14.07
C LEU A 226 8.12 5.85 -13.38
N MET A 227 7.99 4.60 -13.82
CA MET A 227 8.80 3.47 -13.34
C MET A 227 10.27 3.59 -13.71
N GLU A 228 10.58 4.03 -14.93
CA GLU A 228 11.94 4.27 -15.39
C GLU A 228 12.59 5.42 -14.60
N GLU A 229 11.86 6.51 -14.34
CA GLU A 229 12.32 7.60 -13.48
C GLU A 229 12.58 7.13 -12.04
N LEU A 230 11.63 6.39 -11.45
CA LEU A 230 11.78 5.87 -10.08
C LEU A 230 12.97 4.91 -9.96
N ARG A 231 13.21 4.05 -10.96
CA ARG A 231 14.36 3.13 -10.97
C ARG A 231 15.69 3.85 -11.09
N ARG A 232 15.73 4.94 -11.85
CA ARG A 232 16.97 5.68 -12.12
C ARG A 232 17.49 6.40 -10.89
N ASP A 233 16.61 7.04 -10.13
CA ASP A 233 16.96 7.77 -8.91
C ASP A 233 15.77 7.78 -7.94
N PRO A 234 15.61 6.73 -7.11
CA PRO A 234 14.45 6.63 -6.23
C PRO A 234 14.37 7.75 -5.21
N ASP A 235 15.50 8.19 -4.67
CA ASP A 235 15.55 9.23 -3.63
C ASP A 235 15.13 10.59 -4.20
N SER A 236 15.69 11.00 -5.34
CA SER A 236 15.28 12.24 -6.02
C SER A 236 13.82 12.17 -6.49
N TYR A 237 13.38 11.00 -6.99
CA TYR A 237 12.01 10.81 -7.42
C TYR A 237 11.02 11.02 -6.26
N ILE A 238 11.27 10.41 -5.10
CA ILE A 238 10.43 10.53 -3.91
C ILE A 238 10.50 11.95 -3.35
N ALA A 239 11.69 12.56 -3.25
CA ALA A 239 11.88 13.94 -2.79
C ALA A 239 11.03 14.92 -3.61
N ARG A 240 11.06 14.79 -4.95
CA ARG A 240 10.24 15.61 -5.86
C ARG A 240 8.74 15.57 -5.53
N LEU A 241 8.21 14.46 -5.00
CA LEU A 241 6.79 14.34 -4.67
C LEU A 241 6.41 15.05 -3.36
N ILE A 242 7.36 15.27 -2.45
CA ILE A 242 7.11 15.74 -1.08
C ILE A 242 7.75 17.09 -0.74
N GLU A 243 8.74 17.54 -1.51
CA GLU A 243 9.41 18.83 -1.33
C GLU A 243 8.69 19.95 -2.10
N PRO A 244 8.76 21.21 -1.63
CA PRO A 244 8.28 22.34 -2.44
C PRO A 244 9.19 22.46 -3.68
N ARG A 245 8.63 22.88 -4.82
CA ARG A 245 9.49 23.34 -5.93
C ARG A 245 10.29 24.56 -5.44
N PRO A 246 11.59 24.65 -5.76
CA PRO A 246 12.37 25.85 -5.48
C PRO A 246 11.76 27.09 -6.13
#